data_AF-A0A367R9N3-F1
#
_entry.id   AF-A0A367R9N3-F1
#
_cell.length_a   1.000
_cell.length_b   1.000
_cell.length_c   1.000
_cell.angle_alpha   90.00
_cell.angle_beta   90.00
_cell.angle_gamma   90.00
#
_symmetry.space_group_name_H-M   'P 1'
#
loop_
_entity.id
_entity.type
_entity.pdbx_description
1 polymer ?
#
loop_
_entity_poly.entity_id
_entity_poly.type
_entity_poly.pdbx_seq_one_letter_code
_entity_poly.pdbx_strand_id
1 'polypeptide(L)'
;MVFDYIQKYPLRTKQILGISYEQLQLLLNRALQRHQGIKAKQESQKIRINAAGGGRKELLVIQEQICLCLFYLRQMPTFQVLGMMFGISKTEANDTFHYWIPILRDILPASLLEQVSNNESDLLFIQEVLTNFRLLVDSLEQPIHRHSDQQEQQKYFSGKKRQHTLKSLMIGIPEGKDIVEVEVGVPGPTADINLFRKSQKKFDKAQPFSGDKGFQGGENITTPHKRKPKRELTQQQKDENKALSSNRIFIEHLIRLLKIFRVASQRFRLKLDTYEQIILTVCGLVRLRIGSLVLTT
;
A
#
# COMPACT_ATOMS: atom_id res chain seq x y z
N MET A 1 -11.86 6.65 23.49
CA MET A 1 -13.09 7.03 22.73
C MET A 1 -13.26 6.27 21.41
N VAL A 2 -12.36 6.40 20.42
CA VAL A 2 -12.51 5.68 19.13
C VAL A 2 -12.37 4.17 19.30
N PHE A 3 -11.35 3.71 20.03
CA PHE A 3 -11.16 2.29 20.27
C PHE A 3 -12.32 1.68 21.06
N ASP A 4 -12.76 2.32 22.15
CA ASP A 4 -13.95 1.89 22.92
C ASP A 4 -15.20 1.80 22.06
N TYR A 5 -15.38 2.76 21.14
CA TYR A 5 -16.50 2.74 20.20
C TYR A 5 -16.44 1.53 19.27
N ILE A 6 -15.25 1.17 18.78
CA ILE A 6 -15.03 -0.02 17.95
C ILE A 6 -15.31 -1.29 18.76
N GLN A 7 -14.84 -1.36 20.01
CA GLN A 7 -15.12 -2.47 20.92
C GLN A 7 -16.62 -2.63 21.18
N LYS A 8 -17.34 -1.52 21.37
CA LYS A 8 -18.79 -1.51 21.58
C LYS A 8 -19.59 -1.85 20.31
N TYR A 9 -19.08 -1.48 19.13
CA TYR A 9 -19.75 -1.69 17.85
C TYR A 9 -18.84 -2.38 16.80
N PRO A 10 -18.48 -3.66 17.00
CA PRO A 10 -17.53 -4.37 16.14
C PRO A 10 -17.87 -4.35 14.64
N LEU A 11 -19.15 -4.41 14.29
CA LEU A 11 -19.62 -4.39 12.90
C LEU A 11 -19.26 -3.09 12.15
N ARG A 12 -18.99 -1.99 12.86
CA ARG A 12 -18.59 -0.70 12.26
C ARG A 12 -17.09 -0.60 11.96
N THR A 13 -16.27 -1.53 12.46
CA THR A 13 -14.80 -1.51 12.31
C THR A 13 -14.36 -1.38 10.86
N LYS A 14 -15.00 -2.12 9.94
CA LYS A 14 -14.66 -2.11 8.52
C LYS A 14 -14.81 -0.75 7.85
N GLN A 15 -15.79 0.04 8.30
CA GLN A 15 -16.01 1.40 7.81
C GLN A 15 -15.01 2.38 8.42
N ILE A 16 -14.71 2.20 9.70
CA ILE A 16 -13.84 3.08 10.51
C ILE A 16 -12.36 2.91 10.18
N LEU A 17 -11.87 1.66 10.08
CA LEU A 17 -10.45 1.32 9.93
C LEU A 17 -10.09 0.72 8.57
N GLY A 18 -11.08 0.29 7.78
CA GLY A 18 -10.81 -0.35 6.49
C GLY A 18 -10.46 -1.83 6.58
N ILE A 19 -10.60 -2.48 7.73
CA ILE A 19 -10.48 -3.93 7.94
C ILE A 19 -11.59 -4.44 8.87
N SER A 20 -11.96 -5.72 8.80
CA SER A 20 -12.98 -6.28 9.70
C SER A 20 -12.52 -6.29 11.16
N TYR A 21 -13.44 -6.52 12.09
CA TYR A 21 -13.08 -6.58 13.51
C TYR A 21 -12.19 -7.79 13.82
N GLU A 22 -12.46 -8.92 13.18
CA GLU A 22 -11.67 -10.15 13.30
C GLU A 22 -10.24 -9.92 12.78
N GLN A 23 -10.11 -9.27 11.61
CA GLN A 23 -8.82 -8.87 11.05
C GLN A 23 -8.08 -7.88 11.97
N LEU A 24 -8.80 -6.95 12.61
CA LEU A 24 -8.22 -6.04 13.60
C LEU A 24 -7.65 -6.83 14.79
N GLN A 25 -8.38 -7.79 15.35
CA GLN A 25 -7.89 -8.58 16.49
C GLN A 25 -6.62 -9.37 16.14
N LEU A 26 -6.58 -10.02 14.98
CA LEU A 26 -5.39 -10.71 14.49
C LEU A 26 -4.20 -9.75 14.33
N LEU A 27 -4.43 -8.58 13.75
CA LEU A 27 -3.40 -7.57 13.57
C LEU A 27 -2.90 -7.01 14.91
N LEU A 28 -3.78 -6.76 15.88
CA LEU A 28 -3.39 -6.31 17.21
C LEU A 28 -2.47 -7.31 17.91
N ASN A 29 -2.82 -8.60 17.87
CA ASN A 29 -2.01 -9.66 18.46
C ASN A 29 -0.64 -9.74 17.80
N ARG A 30 -0.60 -9.74 16.47
CA ARG A 30 0.65 -9.81 15.70
C ARG A 30 1.55 -8.60 15.93
N ALA A 31 0.96 -7.41 15.95
CA ALA A 31 1.68 -6.16 16.22
C ALA A 31 2.23 -6.11 17.64
N LEU A 32 1.48 -6.59 18.64
CA LEU A 32 1.92 -6.69 20.02
C LEU A 32 3.13 -7.62 20.16
N GLN A 33 3.07 -8.82 19.57
CA GLN A 33 4.20 -9.76 19.56
C GLN A 33 5.45 -9.14 18.94
N ARG A 34 5.29 -8.49 17.78
CA ARG A 34 6.41 -7.84 17.10
C ARG A 34 7.00 -6.70 17.93
N HIS A 35 6.15 -5.86 18.52
CA HIS A 35 6.54 -4.78 19.42
C HIS A 35 7.34 -5.31 20.62
N GLN A 36 6.85 -6.36 21.28
CA GLN A 36 7.55 -7.00 22.40
C GLN A 36 8.92 -7.54 21.98
N GLY A 37 9.01 -8.18 20.81
CA GLY A 37 10.29 -8.65 20.27
C GLY A 37 11.29 -7.52 20.00
N ILE A 38 10.83 -6.37 19.49
CA ILE A 38 11.67 -5.18 19.30
C ILE A 38 12.14 -4.62 20.65
N LYS A 39 11.23 -4.48 21.62
CA LYS A 39 11.57 -3.99 22.97
C LYS A 39 12.57 -4.91 23.67
N ALA A 40 12.38 -6.23 23.60
CA ALA A 40 13.31 -7.20 24.19
C ALA A 40 14.73 -7.08 23.60
N LYS A 41 14.85 -6.93 22.27
CA LYS A 41 16.15 -6.68 21.61
C LYS A 41 16.77 -5.37 22.08
N GLN A 42 16.01 -4.28 22.12
CA GLN A 42 16.49 -2.99 22.61
C GLN A 42 16.97 -3.05 24.06
N GLU A 43 16.22 -3.73 24.94
CA GLU A 43 16.60 -3.87 26.34
C GLU A 43 17.87 -4.72 26.52
N SER A 44 18.06 -5.77 25.71
CA SER A 44 19.28 -6.59 25.75
C SER A 44 20.55 -5.82 25.36
N GLN A 45 20.41 -4.73 24.59
CA GLN A 45 21.52 -3.90 24.12
C GLN A 45 21.77 -2.68 25.01
N LYS A 46 20.90 -2.39 25.98
CA LYS A 46 21.04 -1.22 26.86
C LYS A 46 21.99 -1.51 28.01
N ILE A 47 23.03 -0.68 28.11
CA ILE A 47 23.81 -0.55 29.35
C ILE A 47 23.05 0.43 30.24
N ARG A 48 22.44 -0.07 31.33
CA ARG A 48 21.63 0.75 32.23
C ARG A 48 22.47 1.31 33.37
N ILE A 49 22.41 2.63 33.55
CA ILE A 49 22.91 3.33 34.75
C ILE A 49 21.80 3.40 35.82
N ASN A 50 20.52 3.48 35.40
CA ASN A 50 19.35 3.57 36.28
C ASN A 50 18.42 2.35 36.13
N ALA A 51 17.61 2.08 37.17
CA ALA A 51 16.60 1.03 37.16
C ALA A 51 15.52 1.23 36.07
N ALA A 52 14.88 0.14 35.66
CA ALA A 52 13.80 0.16 34.68
C ALA A 52 12.64 1.06 35.13
N GLY A 53 11.96 1.71 34.17
CA GLY A 53 10.63 2.29 34.42
C GLY A 53 10.59 3.75 34.86
N GLY A 54 11.73 4.47 34.85
CA GLY A 54 11.77 5.91 35.13
C GLY A 54 11.23 6.82 34.01
N GLY A 55 10.73 6.24 32.90
CA GLY A 55 10.18 6.99 31.78
C GLY A 55 8.76 7.50 32.04
N ARG A 56 8.33 8.48 31.24
CA ARG A 56 6.94 8.94 31.22
C ARG A 56 6.00 7.77 30.91
N LYS A 57 4.96 7.59 31.70
CA LYS A 57 3.91 6.60 31.42
C LYS A 57 3.19 6.97 30.12
N GLU A 58 3.06 5.99 29.23
CA GLU A 58 2.28 6.15 28.00
C GLU A 58 0.80 6.35 28.35
N LEU A 59 0.14 7.28 27.65
CA LEU A 59 -1.26 7.63 27.91
C LEU A 59 -2.25 6.65 27.28
N LEU A 60 -1.88 6.08 26.14
CA LEU A 60 -2.68 5.10 25.40
C LEU A 60 -2.15 3.70 25.65
N VAL A 61 -3.04 2.73 25.80
CA VAL A 61 -2.62 1.32 25.74
C VAL A 61 -2.24 0.94 24.32
N ILE A 62 -1.42 -0.12 24.16
CA ILE A 62 -0.88 -0.54 22.86
C ILE A 62 -1.96 -0.70 21.78
N GLN A 63 -3.11 -1.29 22.14
CA GLN A 63 -4.21 -1.48 21.19
C GLN A 63 -4.79 -0.16 20.69
N GLU A 64 -4.89 0.84 21.55
CA GLU A 64 -5.34 2.18 21.18
C GLU A 64 -4.33 2.89 20.27
N GLN A 65 -3.03 2.70 20.53
CA GLN A 65 -1.97 3.25 19.70
C GLN A 65 -1.99 2.67 18.28
N ILE A 66 -2.15 1.35 18.14
CA ILE A 66 -2.30 0.70 16.83
C ILE A 66 -3.60 1.18 16.15
N CYS A 67 -4.71 1.26 16.90
CA CYS A 67 -5.97 1.75 16.38
C CYS A 67 -5.86 3.21 15.88
N LEU A 68 -5.10 4.06 16.56
CA LEU A 68 -4.80 5.43 16.15
C LEU A 68 -4.13 5.45 14.77
N CYS A 69 -3.17 4.56 14.54
CA CYS A 69 -2.46 4.47 13.28
C CYS A 69 -3.37 4.04 12.12
N LEU A 70 -4.13 2.97 12.32
CA LEU A 70 -5.09 2.48 11.32
C LEU A 70 -6.17 3.52 11.02
N PHE A 71 -6.64 4.22 12.05
CA PHE A 71 -7.61 5.31 11.89
C PHE A 71 -7.02 6.44 11.06
N TYR A 72 -5.76 6.84 11.30
CA TYR A 72 -5.10 7.84 10.49
C TYR A 72 -4.97 7.40 9.02
N LEU A 73 -4.48 6.19 8.75
CA LEU A 73 -4.33 5.68 7.38
C LEU A 73 -5.69 5.69 6.64
N ARG A 74 -6.75 5.28 7.33
CA ARG A 74 -8.09 5.17 6.76
C ARG A 74 -8.81 6.51 6.60
N GLN A 75 -8.74 7.38 7.60
CA GLN A 75 -9.56 8.60 7.70
C GLN A 75 -8.79 9.89 7.38
N MET A 76 -7.47 9.87 7.53
CA MET A 76 -6.53 10.96 7.31
C MET A 76 -6.92 12.30 7.96
N PRO A 77 -7.28 12.33 9.26
CA PRO A 77 -7.48 13.57 10.00
C PRO A 77 -6.15 14.32 10.15
N THR A 78 -6.20 15.60 10.58
CA THR A 78 -5.00 16.26 11.08
C THR A 78 -4.55 15.62 12.40
N PHE A 79 -3.27 15.70 12.76
CA PHE A 79 -2.81 15.18 14.06
C PHE A 79 -3.47 15.86 15.26
N GLN A 80 -3.97 17.08 15.09
CA GLN A 80 -4.72 17.79 16.13
C GLN A 80 -6.10 17.13 16.35
N VAL A 81 -6.83 16.84 15.27
CA VAL A 81 -8.12 16.11 15.36
C VAL A 81 -7.88 14.66 15.82
N LEU A 82 -6.80 14.03 15.37
CA LEU A 82 -6.43 12.70 15.83
C LEU A 82 -6.18 12.67 17.34
N GLY A 83 -5.40 13.63 17.86
CA GLY A 83 -5.17 13.77 19.30
C GLY A 83 -6.49 13.97 20.08
N MET A 84 -7.37 14.86 19.60
CA MET A 84 -8.71 15.04 20.21
C MET A 84 -9.52 13.74 20.24
N MET A 85 -9.53 12.96 19.15
CA MET A 85 -10.28 11.71 19.06
C MET A 85 -9.76 10.60 19.99
N PHE A 86 -8.47 10.64 20.33
CA PHE A 86 -7.82 9.66 21.20
C PHE A 86 -7.50 10.21 22.60
N GLY A 87 -7.90 11.44 22.92
CA GLY A 87 -7.67 12.03 24.25
C GLY A 87 -6.20 12.33 24.56
N ILE A 88 -5.38 12.59 23.54
CA ILE A 88 -3.95 12.88 23.66
C ILE A 88 -3.56 14.17 22.93
N SER A 89 -2.33 14.63 23.16
CA SER A 89 -1.82 15.81 22.46
C SER A 89 -1.57 15.54 20.96
N LYS A 90 -1.53 16.61 20.15
CA LYS A 90 -1.12 16.54 18.73
C LYS A 90 0.25 15.87 18.56
N THR A 91 1.21 16.22 19.41
CA THR A 91 2.58 15.71 19.36
C THR A 91 2.59 14.22 19.66
N GLU A 92 1.93 13.80 20.74
CA GLU A 92 1.80 12.38 21.11
C GLU A 92 1.16 11.56 19.98
N ALA A 93 0.13 12.09 19.33
CA ALA A 93 -0.52 11.43 18.20
C ALA A 93 0.41 11.30 16.98
N ASN A 94 1.28 12.30 16.74
CA ASN A 94 2.29 12.26 15.69
C ASN A 94 3.37 11.23 16.00
N ASP A 95 3.91 11.24 17.21
CA ASP A 95 4.96 10.33 17.65
C ASP A 95 4.47 8.88 17.65
N THR A 96 3.26 8.65 18.18
CA THR A 96 2.60 7.33 18.18
C THR A 96 2.43 6.81 16.76
N PHE A 97 1.94 7.65 15.83
CA PHE A 97 1.78 7.26 14.43
C PHE A 97 3.10 6.82 13.80
N HIS A 98 4.14 7.65 13.90
CA HIS A 98 5.43 7.36 13.28
C HIS A 98 6.18 6.22 13.98
N TYR A 99 5.90 5.96 15.27
CA TYR A 99 6.44 4.82 15.98
C TYR A 99 5.89 3.48 15.47
N TRP A 100 4.57 3.39 15.26
CA TRP A 100 3.91 2.15 14.89
C TRP A 100 3.97 1.83 13.40
N ILE A 101 4.08 2.83 12.52
CA ILE A 101 4.13 2.59 11.07
C ILE A 101 5.26 1.62 10.65
N PRO A 102 6.51 1.76 11.12
CA PRO A 102 7.56 0.77 10.85
C PRO A 102 7.23 -0.64 11.35
N ILE A 103 6.58 -0.76 12.51
CA ILE A 103 6.18 -2.06 13.07
C ILE A 103 5.08 -2.71 12.24
N LEU A 104 4.07 -1.93 11.86
CA LEU A 104 2.99 -2.37 10.98
C LEU A 104 3.53 -2.76 9.61
N ARG A 105 4.48 -1.99 9.07
CA ARG A 105 5.12 -2.29 7.80
C ARG A 105 5.78 -3.65 7.81
N ASP A 106 6.54 -3.96 8.87
CA ASP A 106 7.28 -5.20 9.01
C ASP A 106 6.38 -6.45 9.07
N ILE A 107 5.17 -6.34 9.61
CA ILE A 107 4.23 -7.47 9.72
C ILE A 107 3.19 -7.52 8.59
N LEU A 108 3.11 -6.51 7.73
CA LEU A 108 2.15 -6.38 6.63
C LEU A 108 2.87 -6.33 5.28
N PRO A 109 3.34 -7.46 4.73
CA PRO A 109 3.97 -7.47 3.42
C PRO A 109 3.06 -6.87 2.35
N ALA A 110 3.57 -5.91 1.59
CA ALA A 110 2.79 -5.12 0.64
C ALA A 110 2.40 -5.90 -0.62
N SER A 111 3.14 -6.96 -0.93
CA SER A 111 2.94 -7.79 -2.11
C SER A 111 3.23 -9.27 -1.83
N LEU A 112 2.73 -10.16 -2.70
CA LEU A 112 3.02 -11.59 -2.64
C LEU A 112 4.52 -11.87 -2.77
N LEU A 113 5.21 -11.21 -3.72
CA LEU A 113 6.65 -11.40 -3.91
C LEU A 113 7.45 -10.94 -2.68
N GLU A 114 7.05 -9.83 -2.06
CA GLU A 114 7.70 -9.38 -0.82
C GLU A 114 7.52 -10.39 0.31
N GLN A 115 6.32 -10.96 0.46
CA GLN A 115 6.03 -11.92 1.53
C GLN A 115 6.95 -13.14 1.49
N VAL A 116 7.32 -13.61 0.30
CA VAL A 116 8.19 -14.78 0.11
C VAL A 116 9.65 -14.42 -0.17
N SER A 117 9.99 -13.13 -0.24
CA SER A 117 11.33 -12.66 -0.66
C SER A 117 12.50 -13.14 0.21
N ASN A 118 12.24 -13.49 1.47
CA ASN A 118 13.26 -13.99 2.39
C ASN A 118 13.56 -15.50 2.23
N ASN A 119 12.77 -16.23 1.43
CA ASN A 119 12.98 -17.64 1.13
C ASN A 119 13.08 -17.82 -0.39
N GLU A 120 14.29 -18.08 -0.87
CA GLU A 120 14.57 -18.23 -2.30
C GLU A 120 13.74 -19.36 -2.95
N SER A 121 13.54 -20.48 -2.26
CA SER A 121 12.74 -21.59 -2.76
C SER A 121 11.28 -21.21 -2.94
N ASP A 122 10.70 -20.51 -1.96
CA ASP A 122 9.31 -20.06 -2.02
C ASP A 122 9.14 -19.01 -3.12
N LEU A 123 10.12 -18.10 -3.26
CA LEU A 123 10.11 -17.08 -4.30
C LEU A 123 10.12 -17.71 -5.71
N LEU A 124 11.02 -18.67 -5.96
CA LEU A 124 11.10 -19.37 -7.25
C LEU A 124 9.81 -20.12 -7.56
N PHE A 125 9.27 -20.86 -6.57
CA PHE A 125 8.00 -21.56 -6.73
C PHE A 125 6.84 -20.61 -7.05
N ILE A 126 6.73 -19.49 -6.34
CA ILE A 126 5.71 -18.48 -6.61
C ILE A 126 5.89 -17.87 -8.00
N GLN A 127 7.12 -17.54 -8.41
CA GLN A 127 7.39 -17.03 -9.75
C GLN A 127 6.96 -18.02 -10.84
N GLU A 128 7.23 -19.32 -10.66
CA GLU A 128 6.78 -20.37 -11.57
C GLU A 128 5.25 -20.45 -11.62
N VAL A 129 4.59 -20.49 -10.46
CA VAL A 129 3.12 -20.54 -10.38
C VAL A 129 2.48 -19.32 -11.06
N LEU A 130 3.05 -18.13 -10.88
CA LEU A 130 2.54 -16.88 -11.47
C LEU A 130 2.53 -16.91 -13.00
N THR A 131 3.41 -17.69 -13.65
CA THR A 131 3.42 -17.81 -15.13
C THR A 131 2.12 -18.39 -15.70
N ASN A 132 1.38 -19.17 -14.90
CA ASN A 132 0.06 -19.70 -15.27
C ASN A 132 -1.03 -18.62 -15.33
N PHE A 133 -0.75 -17.42 -14.81
CA PHE A 133 -1.69 -16.31 -14.75
C PHE A 133 -1.22 -15.14 -15.60
N ARG A 134 -2.14 -14.52 -16.34
CA ARG A 134 -1.87 -13.24 -16.98
C ARG A 134 -2.08 -12.11 -15.98
N LEU A 135 -0.99 -11.60 -15.43
CA LEU A 135 -1.02 -10.59 -14.37
C LEU A 135 -1.52 -9.24 -14.90
N LEU A 136 -2.30 -8.54 -14.09
CA LEU A 136 -2.89 -7.25 -14.45
C LEU A 136 -2.02 -6.11 -13.93
N VAL A 137 -1.71 -5.16 -14.80
CA VAL A 137 -0.82 -4.03 -14.51
C VAL A 137 -1.57 -2.73 -14.67
N ASP A 138 -1.50 -1.87 -13.66
CA ASP A 138 -2.02 -0.51 -13.75
C ASP A 138 -1.19 0.46 -12.88
N SER A 139 -1.21 1.74 -13.23
CA SER A 139 -0.52 2.79 -12.50
C SER A 139 -1.50 3.77 -11.84
N LEU A 140 -1.08 4.34 -10.73
CA LEU A 140 -1.82 5.36 -10.00
C LEU A 140 -0.93 6.55 -9.71
N GLU A 141 -1.50 7.75 -9.79
CA GLU A 141 -0.83 9.00 -9.43
C GLU A 141 -1.55 9.64 -8.22
N GLN A 142 -0.77 9.99 -7.21
CA GLN A 142 -1.23 10.64 -5.99
C GLN A 142 -0.69 12.07 -5.92
N PRO A 143 -1.54 13.08 -5.67
CA PRO A 143 -1.07 14.44 -5.51
C PRO A 143 -0.21 14.61 -4.26
N ILE A 144 0.82 15.44 -4.36
CA ILE A 144 1.69 15.85 -3.24
C ILE A 144 1.68 17.38 -3.08
N HIS A 145 2.29 17.88 -2.01
CA HIS A 145 2.54 19.31 -1.90
C HIS A 145 3.60 19.77 -2.90
N ARG A 146 3.45 20.99 -3.39
CA ARG A 146 4.45 21.64 -4.23
C ARG A 146 5.71 21.86 -3.39
N HIS A 147 6.86 21.41 -3.88
CA HIS A 147 8.15 21.69 -3.24
C HIS A 147 8.45 23.19 -3.28
N SER A 148 9.18 23.70 -2.30
CA SER A 148 9.68 25.09 -2.35
C SER A 148 10.80 25.23 -3.39
N ASP A 149 11.65 24.21 -3.52
CA ASP A 149 12.73 24.17 -4.50
C ASP A 149 12.22 23.99 -5.95
N GLN A 150 12.73 24.80 -6.87
CA GLN A 150 12.25 24.84 -8.27
C GLN A 150 12.64 23.58 -9.06
N GLN A 151 13.79 22.97 -8.79
CA GLN A 151 14.24 21.76 -9.49
C GLN A 151 13.36 20.57 -9.07
N GLU A 152 13.11 20.41 -7.78
CA GLU A 152 12.20 19.37 -7.27
C GLU A 152 10.75 19.61 -7.73
N GLN A 153 10.29 20.86 -7.87
CA GLN A 153 8.98 21.14 -8.46
C GLN A 153 8.83 20.56 -9.87
N GLN A 154 9.80 20.83 -10.76
CA GLN A 154 9.75 20.34 -12.14
C GLN A 154 9.76 18.81 -12.20
N LYS A 155 10.57 18.18 -11.35
CA LYS A 155 10.69 16.72 -11.25
C LYS A 155 9.36 16.02 -10.97
N TYR A 156 8.51 16.57 -10.09
CA TYR A 156 7.23 15.94 -9.71
C TYR A 156 6.02 16.45 -10.50
N PHE A 157 6.16 17.46 -11.35
CA PHE A 157 5.02 18.07 -12.04
C PHE A 157 4.49 17.20 -13.19
N SER A 158 3.40 16.46 -12.95
CA SER A 158 2.73 15.64 -13.95
C SER A 158 1.92 16.51 -14.91
N GLY A 159 2.34 16.60 -16.17
CA GLY A 159 1.59 17.31 -17.22
C GLY A 159 0.20 16.72 -17.47
N LYS A 160 0.05 15.40 -17.30
CA LYS A 160 -1.24 14.68 -17.44
C LYS A 160 -2.23 15.09 -16.36
N LYS A 161 -1.77 15.26 -15.11
CA LYS A 161 -2.62 15.65 -13.96
C LYS A 161 -2.63 17.14 -13.68
N ARG A 162 -1.76 17.91 -14.34
CA ARG A 162 -1.53 19.36 -14.14
C ARG A 162 -1.25 19.72 -12.67
N GLN A 163 -0.53 18.85 -11.95
CA GLN A 163 -0.17 19.03 -10.56
C GLN A 163 1.07 18.19 -10.19
N HIS A 164 1.65 18.45 -9.03
CA HIS A 164 2.77 17.67 -8.49
C HIS A 164 2.24 16.34 -7.94
N THR A 165 2.81 15.23 -8.38
CA THR A 165 2.33 13.90 -8.02
C THR A 165 3.48 12.92 -7.82
N LEU A 166 3.24 11.91 -7.00
CA LEU A 166 3.99 10.66 -7.03
C LEU A 166 3.18 9.62 -7.80
N LYS A 167 3.89 8.76 -8.50
CA LYS A 167 3.33 7.65 -9.26
C LYS A 167 3.67 6.34 -8.57
N SER A 168 2.78 5.37 -8.70
CA SER A 168 2.98 4.01 -8.25
C SER A 168 2.44 3.05 -9.30
N LEU A 169 3.04 1.86 -9.38
CA LEU A 169 2.60 0.76 -10.21
C LEU A 169 2.10 -0.36 -9.30
N MET A 170 0.99 -0.98 -9.70
CA MET A 170 0.46 -2.17 -9.04
C MET A 170 0.31 -3.29 -10.05
N ILE A 171 0.76 -4.48 -9.66
CA ILE A 171 0.58 -5.73 -10.40
C ILE A 171 -0.28 -6.64 -9.54
N GLY A 172 -1.39 -7.14 -10.08
CA GLY A 172 -2.35 -7.99 -9.38
C GLY A 172 -2.62 -9.31 -10.10
N ILE A 173 -3.06 -10.30 -9.33
CA ILE A 173 -3.60 -11.56 -9.86
C ILE A 173 -4.96 -11.26 -10.53
N PRO A 174 -5.35 -11.98 -11.60
CA PRO A 174 -6.72 -11.98 -12.10
C PRO A 174 -7.78 -12.10 -10.99
N GLU A 175 -8.97 -11.58 -11.25
CA GLU A 175 -10.08 -11.48 -10.28
C GLU A 175 -9.79 -10.59 -9.05
N GLY A 176 -8.60 -9.98 -8.96
CA GLY A 176 -8.24 -9.11 -7.85
C GLY A 176 -7.96 -9.89 -6.56
N LYS A 177 -7.52 -11.15 -6.69
CA LYS A 177 -7.29 -12.08 -5.56
C LYS A 177 -6.12 -11.67 -4.68
N ASP A 178 -5.06 -11.10 -5.25
CA ASP A 178 -3.93 -10.57 -4.48
C ASP A 178 -3.17 -9.47 -5.23
N ILE A 179 -2.42 -8.68 -4.47
CA ILE A 179 -1.38 -7.78 -4.97
C ILE A 179 -0.09 -8.59 -5.11
N VAL A 180 0.38 -8.76 -6.33
CA VAL A 180 1.59 -9.55 -6.62
C VAL A 180 2.85 -8.72 -6.42
N GLU A 181 2.82 -7.47 -6.89
CA GLU A 181 3.95 -6.56 -6.78
C GLU A 181 3.51 -5.10 -6.80
N VAL A 182 4.24 -4.24 -6.09
CA VAL A 182 4.02 -2.80 -6.09
C VAL A 182 5.35 -2.04 -6.14
N GLU A 183 5.41 -1.05 -7.03
CA GLU A 183 6.51 -0.09 -7.09
C GLU A 183 5.93 1.30 -6.76
N VAL A 184 6.42 1.98 -5.73
CA VAL A 184 5.80 3.20 -5.21
C VAL A 184 6.78 4.36 -5.15
N GLY A 185 6.24 5.59 -5.08
CA GLY A 185 7.03 6.77 -4.76
C GLY A 185 7.91 7.33 -5.89
N VAL A 186 7.69 6.93 -7.14
CA VAL A 186 8.43 7.51 -8.26
C VAL A 186 7.81 8.85 -8.70
N PRO A 187 8.58 9.76 -9.32
CA PRO A 187 8.02 11.02 -9.79
C PRO A 187 6.85 10.85 -10.77
N GLY A 188 5.81 11.66 -10.61
CA GLY A 188 4.60 11.65 -11.45
C GLY A 188 4.83 11.60 -12.97
N PRO A 189 5.73 12.42 -13.52
CA PRO A 189 6.01 12.47 -14.96
C PRO A 189 6.61 11.18 -15.54
N THR A 190 7.11 10.27 -14.71
CA THR A 190 7.73 9.03 -15.19
C THR A 190 6.72 8.21 -16.00
N ALA A 191 7.13 7.79 -17.20
CA ALA A 191 6.28 6.99 -18.09
C ALA A 191 5.95 5.62 -17.48
N ASP A 192 4.70 5.17 -17.63
CA ASP A 192 4.19 3.94 -17.00
C ASP A 192 5.02 2.71 -17.43
N ILE A 193 5.43 2.66 -18.71
CA ILE A 193 6.31 1.61 -19.24
C ILE A 193 7.65 1.48 -18.52
N ASN A 194 8.22 2.58 -18.01
CA ASN A 194 9.52 2.52 -17.32
C ASN A 194 9.39 1.86 -15.95
N LEU A 195 8.31 2.15 -15.21
CA LEU A 195 8.01 1.48 -13.94
C LEU A 195 7.75 -0.01 -14.20
N PHE A 196 7.00 -0.32 -15.25
CA PHE A 196 6.71 -1.71 -15.62
C PHE A 196 7.98 -2.48 -15.91
N ARG A 197 8.88 -1.97 -16.76
CA ARG A 197 10.18 -2.62 -17.07
C ARG A 197 11.05 -2.84 -15.84
N LYS A 198 11.00 -1.94 -14.85
CA LYS A 198 11.70 -2.14 -13.57
C LYS A 198 11.09 -3.30 -12.79
N SER A 199 9.76 -3.32 -12.66
CA SER A 199 9.03 -4.34 -11.91
C SER A 199 9.11 -5.72 -12.59
N GLN A 200 9.10 -5.76 -13.92
CA GLN A 200 9.18 -6.97 -14.73
C GLN A 200 10.44 -7.81 -14.44
N LYS A 201 11.54 -7.18 -14.02
CA LYS A 201 12.78 -7.89 -13.65
C LYS A 201 12.62 -8.82 -12.44
N LYS A 202 11.54 -8.67 -11.65
CA LYS A 202 11.23 -9.51 -10.50
C LYS A 202 10.42 -10.76 -10.87
N PHE A 203 10.14 -10.97 -12.14
CA PHE A 203 9.32 -12.08 -12.64
C PHE A 203 10.11 -12.97 -13.59
N ASP A 204 9.57 -14.16 -13.84
CA ASP A 204 10.06 -15.02 -14.90
C ASP A 204 9.99 -14.30 -16.27
N LYS A 205 10.95 -14.61 -17.15
CA LYS A 205 11.03 -13.96 -18.47
C LYS A 205 9.78 -14.20 -19.31
N ALA A 206 9.12 -15.36 -19.18
CA ALA A 206 7.92 -15.72 -19.93
C ALA A 206 6.62 -15.23 -19.28
N GLN A 207 6.67 -14.57 -18.11
CA GLN A 207 5.49 -14.11 -17.38
C GLN A 207 4.56 -13.26 -18.27
N PRO A 208 3.31 -13.70 -18.52
CA PRO A 208 2.37 -12.89 -19.27
C PRO A 208 1.75 -11.79 -18.40
N PHE A 209 1.63 -10.59 -18.97
CA PHE A 209 0.99 -9.43 -18.37
C PHE A 209 -0.14 -8.88 -19.26
N SER A 210 -1.03 -8.10 -18.66
CA SER A 210 -2.01 -7.27 -19.36
C SER A 210 -2.08 -5.89 -18.72
N GLY A 211 -2.07 -4.85 -19.55
CA GLY A 211 -2.12 -3.48 -19.08
C GLY A 211 -2.85 -2.57 -20.05
N ASP A 212 -2.95 -1.30 -19.68
CA ASP A 212 -3.48 -0.25 -20.54
C ASP A 212 -2.50 0.14 -21.66
N LYS A 213 -2.87 1.14 -22.46
CA LYS A 213 -2.04 1.61 -23.59
C LYS A 213 -0.74 2.29 -23.14
N GLY A 214 -0.62 2.72 -21.88
CA GLY A 214 0.59 3.30 -21.31
C GLY A 214 1.74 2.30 -21.18
N PHE A 215 1.45 1.01 -21.26
CA PHE A 215 2.43 -0.08 -21.21
C PHE A 215 2.81 -0.64 -22.58
N GLN A 216 2.38 0.02 -23.68
CA GLN A 216 2.74 -0.41 -25.02
C GLN A 216 4.26 -0.41 -25.21
N GLY A 217 4.81 -1.48 -25.80
CA GLY A 217 6.25 -1.66 -26.00
C GLY A 217 6.99 -2.32 -24.82
N GLY A 218 6.25 -2.90 -23.87
CA GLY A 218 6.79 -3.85 -22.90
C GLY A 218 6.88 -5.26 -23.47
N GLU A 219 7.75 -6.07 -22.90
CA GLU A 219 7.85 -7.50 -23.22
C GLU A 219 6.70 -8.25 -22.53
N ASN A 220 6.12 -9.25 -23.21
CA ASN A 220 5.08 -10.14 -22.67
C ASN A 220 3.84 -9.45 -22.07
N ILE A 221 3.57 -8.19 -22.45
CA ILE A 221 2.38 -7.46 -22.02
C ILE A 221 1.38 -7.29 -23.17
N THR A 222 0.15 -7.73 -22.94
CA THR A 222 -0.96 -7.52 -23.87
C THR A 222 -1.66 -6.19 -23.56
N THR A 223 -1.64 -5.28 -24.53
CA THR A 223 -2.31 -3.97 -24.45
C THR A 223 -3.40 -3.84 -25.53
N PRO A 224 -4.47 -3.04 -25.30
CA PRO A 224 -5.55 -2.89 -26.28
C PRO A 224 -5.10 -2.35 -27.64
N HIS A 225 -5.70 -2.85 -28.72
CA HIS A 225 -5.50 -2.37 -30.08
C HIS A 225 -5.79 -0.87 -30.19
N LYS A 226 -4.85 -0.13 -30.76
CA LYS A 226 -4.98 1.31 -31.00
C LYS A 226 -5.57 1.56 -32.39
N ARG A 227 -6.63 2.38 -32.44
CA ARG A 227 -7.14 2.92 -33.70
C ARG A 227 -6.05 3.76 -34.37
N LYS A 228 -5.62 3.37 -35.57
CA LYS A 228 -4.67 4.15 -36.38
C LYS A 228 -5.43 5.28 -37.11
N PRO A 229 -4.78 6.41 -37.45
CA PRO A 229 -5.43 7.46 -38.23
C PRO A 229 -6.05 6.89 -39.51
N LYS A 230 -7.28 7.30 -39.84
CA LYS A 230 -8.03 6.88 -41.02
C LYS A 230 -8.30 5.36 -41.14
N ARG A 231 -8.19 4.59 -40.06
CA ARG A 231 -8.54 3.16 -40.03
C ARG A 231 -9.43 2.85 -38.84
N GLU A 232 -10.49 2.09 -39.06
CA GLU A 232 -11.32 1.57 -37.98
C GLU A 232 -10.73 0.29 -37.39
N LEU A 233 -11.12 -0.02 -36.15
CA LEU A 233 -10.83 -1.32 -35.55
C LEU A 233 -11.78 -2.35 -36.16
N THR A 234 -11.25 -3.53 -36.49
CA THR A 234 -12.08 -4.66 -36.91
C THR A 234 -12.98 -5.11 -35.75
N GLN A 235 -14.04 -5.84 -36.06
CA GLN A 235 -14.93 -6.38 -35.02
C GLN A 235 -14.15 -7.27 -34.04
N GLN A 236 -13.28 -8.14 -34.55
CA GLN A 236 -12.39 -8.96 -33.73
C GLN A 236 -11.51 -8.13 -32.79
N GLN A 237 -10.89 -7.04 -33.26
CA GLN A 237 -10.09 -6.15 -32.40
C GLN A 237 -10.93 -5.46 -31.32
N LYS A 238 -12.19 -5.13 -31.62
CA LYS A 238 -13.12 -4.56 -30.64
C LYS A 238 -13.48 -5.61 -29.58
N ASP A 239 -13.71 -6.85 -29.97
CA ASP A 239 -14.04 -7.95 -29.07
C ASP A 239 -12.85 -8.31 -28.15
N GLU A 240 -11.63 -8.37 -28.71
CA GLU A 240 -10.39 -8.55 -27.94
C GLU A 240 -10.18 -7.40 -26.94
N ASN A 241 -10.38 -6.14 -27.38
CA ASN A 241 -10.30 -4.99 -26.49
C ASN A 241 -11.35 -5.03 -25.38
N LYS A 242 -12.56 -5.53 -25.68
CA LYS A 242 -13.64 -5.70 -24.69
C LYS A 242 -13.24 -6.73 -23.64
N ALA A 243 -12.70 -7.88 -24.05
CA ALA A 243 -12.20 -8.90 -23.11
C ALA A 243 -11.06 -8.38 -22.23
N LEU A 244 -10.08 -7.67 -22.81
CA LEU A 244 -9.00 -7.03 -22.04
C LEU A 244 -9.53 -6.00 -21.05
N SER A 245 -10.49 -5.17 -21.47
CA SER A 245 -11.11 -4.16 -20.59
C SER A 245 -11.88 -4.81 -19.44
N SER A 246 -12.61 -5.91 -19.68
CA SER A 246 -13.32 -6.65 -18.64
C SER A 246 -12.37 -7.21 -17.59
N ASN A 247 -11.22 -7.76 -17.99
CA ASN A 247 -10.23 -8.27 -17.04
C ASN A 247 -9.54 -7.15 -16.25
N ARG A 248 -9.31 -5.98 -16.86
CA ARG A 248 -8.69 -4.83 -16.18
C ARG A 248 -9.54 -4.24 -15.04
N ILE A 249 -10.85 -4.48 -15.02
CA ILE A 249 -11.72 -4.04 -13.92
C ILE A 249 -11.21 -4.55 -12.56
N PHE A 250 -10.56 -5.72 -12.51
CA PHE A 250 -10.07 -6.29 -11.26
C PHE A 250 -8.85 -5.56 -10.68
N ILE A 251 -7.92 -5.08 -11.50
CA ILE A 251 -6.81 -4.24 -11.00
C ILE A 251 -7.32 -2.87 -10.56
N GLU A 252 -8.32 -2.33 -11.27
CA GLU A 252 -9.01 -1.10 -10.86
C GLU A 252 -9.74 -1.29 -9.52
N HIS A 253 -10.30 -2.47 -9.25
CA HIS A 253 -10.88 -2.81 -7.94
C HIS A 253 -9.82 -2.83 -6.84
N LEU A 254 -8.64 -3.43 -7.06
CA LEU A 254 -7.54 -3.40 -6.09
C LEU A 254 -7.08 -1.95 -5.81
N ILE A 255 -6.91 -1.13 -6.85
CA ILE A 255 -6.59 0.30 -6.69
C ILE A 255 -7.71 1.05 -5.95
N ARG A 256 -8.97 0.71 -6.20
CA ARG A 256 -10.10 1.27 -5.45
C ARG A 256 -10.04 0.89 -3.98
N LEU A 257 -9.68 -0.34 -3.65
CA LEU A 257 -9.50 -0.79 -2.26
C LEU A 257 -8.35 -0.05 -1.58
N LEU A 258 -7.23 0.17 -2.28
CA LEU A 258 -6.14 1.03 -1.81
C LEU A 258 -6.65 2.43 -1.49
N LYS A 259 -7.45 3.01 -2.40
CA LYS A 259 -8.02 4.36 -2.25
C LYS A 259 -9.07 4.50 -1.15
N ILE A 260 -9.61 3.40 -0.60
CA ILE A 260 -10.43 3.44 0.62
C ILE A 260 -9.62 4.07 1.75
N PHE A 261 -8.33 3.80 1.83
CA PHE A 261 -7.42 4.47 2.75
C PHE A 261 -7.15 5.88 2.25
N ARG A 262 -7.66 6.88 2.97
CA ARG A 262 -7.61 8.27 2.53
C ARG A 262 -6.18 8.79 2.37
N VAL A 263 -5.24 8.23 3.13
CA VAL A 263 -3.81 8.55 3.00
C VAL A 263 -3.23 8.20 1.62
N ALA A 264 -3.84 7.25 0.89
CA ALA A 264 -3.41 6.82 -0.45
C ALA A 264 -4.26 7.42 -1.59
N SER A 265 -5.38 8.09 -1.28
CA SER A 265 -6.27 8.69 -2.30
C SER A 265 -6.27 10.21 -2.30
N GLN A 266 -6.15 10.83 -1.13
CA GLN A 266 -6.08 12.29 -1.01
C GLN A 266 -4.67 12.79 -1.31
N ARG A 267 -4.49 14.12 -1.34
CA ARG A 267 -3.16 14.72 -1.38
C ARG A 267 -2.35 14.21 -0.20
N PHE A 268 -1.17 13.64 -0.45
CA PHE A 268 -0.28 13.17 0.59
C PHE A 268 0.26 14.37 1.39
N ARG A 269 0.03 14.37 2.71
CA ARG A 269 0.32 15.51 3.62
C ARG A 269 1.52 15.27 4.54
N LEU A 270 2.07 14.06 4.53
CA LEU A 270 3.22 13.70 5.37
C LEU A 270 4.53 13.99 4.62
N LYS A 271 5.65 13.82 5.32
CA LYS A 271 6.97 13.98 4.70
C LYS A 271 7.17 12.91 3.61
N LEU A 272 7.76 13.30 2.48
CA LEU A 272 7.84 12.44 1.30
C LEU A 272 8.73 11.20 1.49
N ASP A 273 9.73 11.27 2.36
CA ASP A 273 10.55 10.12 2.78
C ASP A 273 9.73 9.01 3.45
N THR A 274 8.61 9.35 4.09
CA THR A 274 7.67 8.37 4.67
C THR A 274 6.68 7.77 3.66
N TYR A 275 6.60 8.32 2.43
CA TYR A 275 5.59 7.95 1.44
C TYR A 275 5.60 6.45 1.13
N GLU A 276 6.77 5.93 0.76
CA GLU A 276 6.92 4.53 0.40
C GLU A 276 6.48 3.61 1.54
N GLN A 277 7.00 3.83 2.74
CA GLN A 277 6.65 3.04 3.92
C GLN A 277 5.14 3.05 4.19
N ILE A 278 4.48 4.20 4.08
CA ILE A 278 3.05 4.34 4.34
C ILE A 278 2.22 3.65 3.27
N ILE A 279 2.51 3.88 1.98
CA ILE A 279 1.74 3.28 0.89
C ILE A 279 1.91 1.76 0.88
N LEU A 280 3.13 1.25 1.12
CA LEU A 280 3.36 -0.18 1.23
C LEU A 280 2.61 -0.80 2.43
N THR A 281 2.57 -0.11 3.57
CA THR A 281 1.75 -0.55 4.72
C THR A 281 0.26 -0.62 4.35
N VAL A 282 -0.24 0.36 3.57
CA VAL A 282 -1.62 0.35 3.07
C VAL A 282 -1.86 -0.81 2.10
N CYS A 283 -0.91 -1.14 1.22
CA CYS A 283 -1.00 -2.32 0.36
C CYS A 283 -1.14 -3.61 1.21
N GLY A 284 -0.32 -3.76 2.26
CA GLY A 284 -0.45 -4.90 3.17
C GLY A 284 -1.80 -4.94 3.90
N LEU A 285 -2.37 -3.79 4.29
CA LEU A 285 -3.74 -3.71 4.82
C LEU A 285 -4.81 -4.11 3.79
N VAL A 286 -4.61 -3.78 2.51
CA VAL A 286 -5.51 -4.22 1.43
C VAL A 286 -5.44 -5.74 1.28
N ARG A 287 -4.24 -6.32 1.28
CA ARG A 287 -4.04 -7.79 1.23
C ARG A 287 -4.72 -8.49 2.41
N LEU A 288 -4.56 -7.95 3.63
CA LEU A 288 -5.28 -8.43 4.81
C LEU A 288 -6.81 -8.32 4.61
N ARG A 289 -7.29 -7.16 4.13
CA ARG A 289 -8.73 -6.90 3.92
C ARG A 289 -9.39 -7.90 2.97
N ILE A 290 -8.72 -8.25 1.87
CA ILE A 290 -9.24 -9.20 0.87
C ILE A 290 -9.00 -10.66 1.25
N GLY A 291 -8.29 -10.92 2.36
CA GLY A 291 -8.01 -12.26 2.86
C GLY A 291 -6.86 -12.97 2.16
N SER A 292 -6.05 -12.26 1.37
CA SER A 292 -4.86 -12.84 0.73
C SER A 292 -3.66 -12.93 1.67
N LEU A 293 -3.59 -12.03 2.65
CA LEU A 293 -2.64 -12.11 3.75
C LEU A 293 -3.35 -12.64 5.00
N VAL A 294 -2.93 -13.81 5.46
CA VAL A 294 -3.37 -14.39 6.73
C VAL A 294 -2.30 -14.13 7.77
N LEU A 295 -2.64 -13.37 8.81
CA LEU A 295 -1.77 -13.18 9.96
C LEU A 295 -1.94 -14.38 10.89
N THR A 296 -0.88 -15.17 11.04
CA THR A 296 -0.84 -16.24 12.03
C THR A 296 -0.62 -15.66 13.43
N THR A 297 -1.38 -16.20 14.38
CA THR A 297 -1.21 -15.96 15.83
C THR A 297 0.08 -16.54 16.36
#